data_AF-A0A1F8NUR3-F1
#
_entry.id   AF-A0A1F8NUR3-F1
#
_cell.length_a   1.000
_cell.length_b   1.000
_cell.length_c   1.000
_cell.angle_alpha   90.00
_cell.angle_beta   90.00
_cell.angle_gamma   90.00
#
_symmetry.space_group_name_H-M   'P 1'
#
loop_
_entity.id
_entity.type
_entity.pdbx_description
1 polymer ?
#
loop_
_entity_poly.entity_id
_entity_poly.type
_entity_poly.pdbx_seq_one_letter_code
_entity_poly.pdbx_strand_id
1 'polypeptide(L)' 'MAVLNPSENLNIKAAGIFAVERGLDGVAKDTLLNWARRAEENHRWTEDGTQALFTNAGLRYMASSLKIGPGFGRFSWGAA' A
#
# COMPACT_ATOMS: atom_id res chain seq x y z
N MET A 1 -6.24 -13.83 -9.48
CA MET A 1 -6.74 -12.71 -8.65
C MET A 1 -5.58 -11.76 -8.36
N ALA A 2 -5.84 -10.45 -8.34
CA ALA A 2 -4.83 -9.45 -7.97
C ALA A 2 -5.44 -8.39 -7.04
N VAL A 3 -4.65 -7.88 -6.09
CA VAL A 3 -5.04 -6.88 -5.11
C VAL A 3 -3.99 -5.78 -5.01
N LEU A 4 -4.43 -4.56 -4.72
CA LEU A 4 -3.57 -3.41 -4.46
C LEU A 4 -3.95 -2.81 -3.12
N ASN A 5 -3.08 -2.94 -2.13
CA ASN A 5 -3.34 -2.51 -0.77
C ASN A 5 -2.28 -1.51 -0.28
N PRO A 6 -2.57 -0.71 0.76
CA PRO A 6 -1.53 0.04 1.46
C PRO A 6 -0.42 -0.90 1.93
N SER A 7 0.82 -0.58 1.58
CA SER A 7 2.01 -1.29 2.10
C SER A 7 2.37 -0.80 3.50
N GLU A 8 3.27 -1.51 4.16
CA GLU A 8 3.90 -1.10 5.41
C GLU A 8 4.62 0.26 5.33
N ASN A 9 5.04 0.69 4.14
CA ASN A 9 5.78 1.93 3.93
C ASN A 9 4.89 3.18 3.88
N LEU A 10 3.57 3.01 3.71
CA LEU A 10 2.65 4.13 3.69
C LEU A 10 2.30 4.57 5.11
N ASN A 11 2.90 5.66 5.56
CA ASN A 11 2.62 6.32 6.83
C ASN A 11 2.55 7.84 6.62
N ILE A 12 1.91 8.57 7.53
CA ILE A 12 1.66 10.03 7.38
C ILE A 12 2.98 10.77 7.17
N LYS A 13 4.03 10.38 7.90
CA LYS A 13 5.36 10.99 7.81
C LYS A 13 5.97 10.79 6.41
N ALA A 14 6.01 9.56 5.91
CA ALA A 14 6.57 9.24 4.60
C ALA A 14 5.76 9.88 3.47
N ALA A 15 4.44 9.87 3.58
CA ALA A 15 3.54 10.55 2.65
C ALA A 15 3.76 12.07 2.64
N GLY A 16 3.97 12.68 3.81
CA GLY A 16 4.27 14.11 3.94
C GLY A 16 5.61 14.51 3.33
N ILE A 17 6.65 13.71 3.57
CA ILE A 17 7.98 13.90 2.94
C ILE A 17 7.83 13.82 1.42
N PHE A 18 7.20 12.75 0.91
CA PHE A 18 7.00 12.57 -0.51
C PHE A 18 6.17 13.69 -1.15
N ALA A 19 5.14 14.19 -0.46
CA ALA A 19 4.35 15.33 -0.94
C ALA A 19 5.21 16.58 -1.13
N VAL A 20 6.11 16.88 -0.18
CA VAL A 20 7.05 18.01 -0.30
C VAL A 20 8.04 17.78 -1.43
N GLU A 21 8.67 16.60 -1.51
CA GLU A 21 9.64 16.27 -2.56
C GLU A 21 9.06 16.36 -3.98
N ARG A 22 7.76 16.06 -4.12
CA ARG A 22 7.05 16.12 -5.40
C ARG A 22 6.31 17.43 -5.64
N GLY A 23 6.41 18.39 -4.73
CA GLY A 23 5.70 19.67 -4.84
C GLY A 23 4.17 19.50 -4.88
N LEU A 24 3.63 18.48 -4.21
CA LEU A 24 2.19 18.28 -4.11
C LEU A 24 1.57 19.28 -3.15
N ASP A 25 0.50 19.92 -3.59
CA ASP A 25 -0.29 20.87 -2.82
C ASP A 25 -1.79 20.59 -2.96
N GLY A 26 -2.58 21.40 -2.23
CA GLY A 26 -4.05 21.32 -2.21
C GLY A 26 -4.60 19.90 -2.10
N VAL A 27 -5.57 19.60 -2.96
CA VAL A 27 -6.31 18.33 -2.96
C VAL A 27 -5.41 17.12 -3.16
N ALA A 28 -4.32 17.23 -3.94
CA ALA A 28 -3.41 16.12 -4.18
C ALA A 28 -2.65 15.74 -2.92
N LYS A 29 -2.12 16.74 -2.20
CA LYS A 29 -1.48 16.54 -0.90
C LYS A 29 -2.46 15.98 0.13
N ASP A 30 -3.64 16.58 0.24
CA ASP A 30 -4.65 16.18 1.22
C ASP A 30 -5.12 14.74 0.99
N THR A 31 -5.31 14.34 -0.26
CA THR A 31 -5.68 12.97 -0.63
C THR A 31 -4.61 11.96 -0.24
N LEU A 32 -3.34 12.26 -0.53
CA LEU A 32 -2.22 11.39 -0.16
C LEU A 32 -2.08 11.24 1.36
N LEU A 33 -2.15 12.34 2.10
CA LEU A 33 -2.06 12.32 3.56
C LEU A 33 -3.24 11.60 4.20
N ASN A 34 -4.45 11.78 3.65
CA ASN A 34 -5.64 11.07 4.13
C ASN A 34 -5.56 9.57 3.85
N TRP A 35 -5.03 9.16 2.68
CA TRP A 35 -4.75 7.76 2.39
C TRP A 35 -3.77 7.16 3.40
N ALA A 36 -2.70 7.88 3.71
CA ALA A 36 -1.70 7.45 4.68
C ALA A 36 -2.29 7.31 6.10
N ARG A 37 -3.07 8.28 6.54
CA ARG A 37 -3.77 8.24 7.83
C ARG A 37 -4.72 7.04 7.93
N ARG A 38 -5.54 6.80 6.90
CA ARG A 38 -6.44 5.63 6.89
C ARG A 38 -5.68 4.31 6.90
N ALA A 39 -4.54 4.23 6.19
CA ALA A 39 -3.67 3.06 6.22
C ALA A 39 -3.07 2.84 7.62
N GLU A 40 -2.72 3.91 8.34
CA GLU A 40 -2.28 3.84 9.74
C GLU A 40 -3.35 3.32 10.70
N GLU A 41 -4.57 3.84 10.58
CA GLU A 41 -5.69 3.55 11.49
C GLU A 41 -6.30 2.16 11.29
N ASN A 42 -6.24 1.61 10.07
CA ASN A 42 -6.94 0.36 9.73
C ASN A 42 -5.98 -0.81 9.57
N HIS A 43 -5.26 -0.86 8.45
CA HIS A 43 -4.32 -1.95 8.16
C HIS A 43 -3.35 -1.59 7.04
N ARG A 44 -2.14 -2.13 7.14
CA ARG A 44 -1.11 -2.11 6.09
C ARG A 44 -0.60 -3.51 5.84
N TRP A 45 -0.30 -3.81 4.60
CA TRP A 45 -0.03 -5.16 4.14
C TRP A 45 1.46 -5.34 3.86
N THR A 46 2.09 -6.18 4.67
CA THR A 46 3.39 -6.76 4.37
C THR A 46 3.26 -7.84 3.28
N GLU A 47 4.39 -8.28 2.75
CA GLU A 47 4.42 -9.43 1.85
C GLU A 47 3.84 -10.68 2.52
N ASP A 48 4.35 -11.02 3.71
CA ASP A 48 3.91 -12.16 4.51
C ASP A 48 2.41 -12.10 4.82
N GLY A 49 1.90 -10.93 5.22
CA GLY A 49 0.48 -10.73 5.48
C GLY A 49 -0.37 -10.97 4.23
N THR A 50 0.13 -10.55 3.07
CA THR A 50 -0.57 -10.79 1.80
C THR A 50 -0.50 -12.26 1.39
N GLN A 51 0.64 -12.93 1.56
CA GLN A 51 0.77 -14.36 1.29
C GLN A 51 -0.18 -15.19 2.17
N ALA A 52 -0.33 -14.81 3.45
CA ALA A 52 -1.28 -15.44 4.36
C ALA A 52 -2.73 -15.22 3.90
N LEU A 53 -3.09 -14.01 3.44
CA LEU A 53 -4.43 -13.73 2.89
C LEU A 53 -4.76 -14.63 1.69
N PHE A 54 -3.84 -14.76 0.73
CA PHE A 54 -4.06 -15.63 -0.43
C PHE A 54 -4.21 -17.09 -0.02
N THR A 55 -3.33 -17.58 0.86
CA THR A 55 -3.39 -18.95 1.40
C THR A 55 -4.72 -19.22 2.10
N ASN A 56 -5.19 -18.30 2.95
CA ASN A 56 -6.45 -18.42 3.67
C ASN A 56 -7.67 -18.38 2.73
N ALA A 57 -7.54 -17.74 1.57
CA ALA A 57 -8.56 -17.73 0.52
C ALA A 57 -8.50 -18.97 -0.39
N GLY A 58 -7.62 -19.95 -0.12
CA GLY A 58 -7.42 -21.11 -0.97
C GLY A 58 -6.72 -20.82 -2.30
N LEU A 59 -6.01 -19.69 -2.39
CA LEU A 59 -5.29 -19.26 -3.58
C LEU A 59 -3.78 -19.45 -3.42
N ARG A 60 -3.12 -19.86 -4.50
CA ARG A 60 -1.66 -19.85 -4.57
C ARG A 60 -1.16 -18.42 -4.75
N TYR A 61 -0.47 -17.90 -3.74
CA TYR A 61 0.31 -16.67 -3.87
C TYR A 61 1.42 -16.87 -4.92
N MET A 62 1.52 -15.94 -5.88
CA MET A 62 2.55 -15.98 -6.92
C MET A 62 3.68 -15.00 -6.64
N ALA A 63 3.34 -13.73 -6.44
CA ALA A 63 4.31 -12.69 -6.11
C ALA A 63 3.63 -11.38 -5.70
N SER A 64 4.44 -10.45 -5.20
CA SER A 64 4.05 -9.07 -4.94
C SER A 64 5.15 -8.11 -5.37
N SER A 65 4.79 -6.84 -5.50
CA SER A 65 5.73 -5.75 -5.73
C SER A 65 5.22 -4.48 -5.08
N LEU A 66 6.14 -3.66 -4.58
CA LEU A 66 5.83 -2.32 -4.12
C LEU A 66 5.66 -1.38 -5.32
N LYS A 67 4.61 -0.57 -5.28
CA LYS A 67 4.14 0.36 -6.32
C LYS A 67 3.75 1.69 -5.67
N ILE A 68 3.53 2.71 -6.50
CA ILE A 68 3.06 4.05 -6.12
C ILE A 68 4.07 4.79 -5.22
N GLY A 69 4.68 5.85 -5.75
CA GLY A 69 5.64 6.66 -5.00
C GLY A 69 6.81 5.81 -4.48
N PRO A 70 7.27 6.02 -3.23
CA PRO A 70 8.32 5.25 -2.56
C PRO A 70 7.95 3.79 -2.23
N GLY A 71 6.92 3.24 -2.88
CA GLY A 71 6.40 1.91 -2.59
C GLY A 71 5.25 1.92 -1.60
N PHE A 72 4.35 2.92 -1.66
CA PHE A 72 3.22 3.06 -0.75
C PHE A 72 2.12 2.02 -0.95
N GLY A 73 1.96 1.49 -2.16
CA GLY A 73 1.03 0.40 -2.45
C GLY A 73 1.76 -0.93 -2.63
N ARG A 74 1.23 -2.02 -2.06
CA ARG A 74 1.63 -3.39 -2.35
C ARG A 74 0.67 -3.99 -3.36
N PHE A 75 1.17 -4.28 -4.55
CA PHE A 75 0.44 -4.99 -5.59
C PHE A 75 0.81 -6.47 -5.54
N SER A 76 -0.18 -7.34 -5.33
CA SER A 76 0.01 -8.78 -5.16
C SER A 76 -0.94 -9.57 -6.04
N TRP A 77 -0.50 -10.73 -6.54
CA TRP A 77 -1.33 -11.59 -7.36
C TRP A 77 -1.11 -13.07 -7.07
N GLY A 78 -2.11 -13.85 -7.46
CA GLY A 78 -2.16 -15.29 -7.27
C GLY A 78 -3.18 -15.95 -8.17
N ALA A 79 -3.18 -17.27 -8.18
CA ALA A 79 -4.07 -18.10 -8.98
C ALA A 79 -4.86 -19.06 -8.07
N ALA A 80 -6.02 -19.50 -8.54
CA ALA A 80 -6.74 -20.63 -7.96
C ALA A 80 -6.05 -21.95 -8.35
#